data_AF-A0A957SZG2-F1
#
_entry.id   AF-A0A957SZG2-F1
#
_cell.length_a   1.000
_cell.length_b   1.000
_cell.length_c   1.000
_cell.angle_alpha   90.00
_cell.angle_beta   90.00
_cell.angle_gamma   90.00
#
_symmetry.space_group_name_H-M   'P 1'
#
loop_
_entity.id
_entity.type
_entity.pdbx_description
1 polymer ?
#
loop_
_entity_poly.entity_id
_entity_poly.type
_entity_poly.pdbx_seq_one_letter_code
_entity_poly.pdbx_strand_id
1 'polypeptide(L)'
;MSIAFKTPELIEKQLRPVQVIAEHVMRPDSRQLDDQEHTRPVKFIEMIWPQMRAMELANLEASLRRAQRNGHEPTPVAAAHGNEAKGGADLANLLLIHMIEMLSWGDAGIYLCIPASALAGAAINAVGTPEQLERFLR
;
A
#
# COMPACT_ATOMS: atom_id res chain seq x y z
N MET A 1 3.04 -13.50 -28.64
CA MET A 1 3.72 -12.67 -27.63
C MET A 1 4.97 -13.41 -27.17
N SER A 2 6.12 -12.74 -27.08
CA SER A 2 7.32 -13.33 -26.47
C SER A 2 7.25 -13.15 -24.95
N ILE A 3 7.58 -14.19 -24.19
CA ILE A 3 7.72 -14.11 -22.74
C ILE A 3 8.91 -13.19 -22.43
N ALA A 4 8.70 -12.17 -21.61
CA ALA A 4 9.73 -11.22 -21.20
C ALA A 4 9.75 -11.12 -19.68
N PHE A 5 10.93 -11.24 -19.07
CA PHE A 5 11.13 -11.19 -17.62
C PHE A 5 11.77 -9.88 -17.13
N LYS A 6 11.93 -8.90 -18.03
CA LYS A 6 12.44 -7.58 -17.64
C LYS A 6 11.32 -6.81 -16.96
N THR A 7 11.64 -6.18 -15.83
CA THR A 7 10.72 -5.28 -15.15
C THR A 7 10.32 -4.14 -16.10
N PRO A 8 9.03 -3.84 -16.25
CA PRO A 8 8.57 -2.70 -17.04
C PRO A 8 9.15 -1.38 -16.51
N GLU A 9 9.59 -0.49 -17.40
CA GLU A 9 10.17 0.82 -17.02
C GLU A 9 9.26 1.66 -16.12
N LEU A 10 7.93 1.51 -16.26
CA LEU A 10 6.96 2.21 -15.41
C LEU A 10 7.10 1.77 -13.96
N ILE A 11 7.27 0.47 -13.71
CA ILE A 11 7.46 -0.10 -12.38
C ILE A 11 8.80 0.37 -11.82
N GLU A 12 9.88 0.28 -12.60
CA GLU A 12 11.21 0.75 -12.16
C GLU A 12 11.18 2.23 -11.73
N LYS A 13 10.51 3.10 -12.49
CA LYS A 13 10.36 4.51 -12.14
C LYS A 13 9.58 4.71 -10.84
N GLN A 14 8.53 3.91 -10.60
CA GLN A 14 7.70 3.95 -9.41
C GLN A 14 8.38 3.36 -8.17
N LEU A 15 9.35 2.45 -8.34
CA LEU A 15 10.11 1.85 -7.25
C LEU A 15 11.20 2.77 -6.69
N ARG A 16 11.76 3.69 -7.47
CA ARG A 16 12.87 4.56 -7.00
C ARG A 16 12.59 5.29 -5.67
N PRO A 17 11.43 5.91 -5.44
CA PRO A 17 11.14 6.53 -4.14
C PRO A 17 11.07 5.50 -3.00
N VAL A 18 10.56 4.29 -3.27
CA VAL A 18 10.50 3.20 -2.29
C VAL A 18 11.91 2.73 -1.93
N GLN A 19 12.79 2.64 -2.91
CA GLN A 19 14.20 2.29 -2.71
C GLN A 19 14.89 3.29 -1.77
N VAL A 20 14.68 4.59 -2.00
CA VAL A 20 15.25 5.64 -1.15
C VAL A 20 14.78 5.50 0.30
N ILE A 21 13.49 5.23 0.53
CA ILE A 21 12.95 4.97 1.87
C ILE A 21 13.58 3.73 2.49
N ALA A 22 13.65 2.62 1.74
CA ALA A 22 14.25 1.38 2.21
C ALA A 22 15.72 1.59 2.63
N GLU A 23 16.52 2.21 1.77
CA GLU A 23 17.94 2.46 1.99
C GLU A 23 18.23 3.45 3.12
N HIS A 24 17.54 4.59 3.15
CA HIS A 24 17.92 5.71 4.01
C HIS A 24 17.09 5.84 5.29
N VAL A 25 15.95 5.14 5.37
CA VAL A 25 15.05 5.23 6.52
C VAL A 25 14.92 3.89 7.23
N MET A 26 14.67 2.80 6.49
CA MET A 26 14.44 1.49 7.10
C MET A 26 15.75 0.81 7.52
N ARG A 27 16.71 0.66 6.59
CA ARG A 27 17.96 -0.07 6.86
C ARG A 27 18.81 0.48 8.01
N PRO A 28 18.93 1.81 8.23
CA PRO A 28 19.73 2.34 9.33
C PRO A 28 19.22 1.92 10.71
N ASP A 29 17.89 1.82 10.86
CA ASP A 29 17.25 1.51 12.14
C ASP A 29 17.00 -0.01 12.30
N SER A 30 17.08 -0.79 11.21
CA SER A 30 16.79 -2.24 11.17
C SER A 30 17.56 -3.07 12.20
N ARG A 31 18.88 -2.94 12.27
CA ARG A 31 19.69 -3.72 13.25
C ARG A 31 19.31 -3.40 14.70
N GLN A 32 19.08 -2.12 15.00
CA GLN A 32 18.70 -1.70 16.34
C GLN A 32 17.34 -2.30 16.73
N LEU A 33 16.38 -2.31 15.81
CA LEU A 33 15.04 -2.85 16.06
C LEU A 33 15.01 -4.38 16.14
N ASP A 34 15.90 -5.06 15.41
CA ASP A 34 16.15 -6.50 15.52
C ASP A 34 16.69 -6.87 16.91
N ASP A 35 17.69 -6.12 17.40
CA ASP A 35 18.25 -6.31 18.74
C ASP A 35 17.26 -5.93 19.86
N GLN A 36 16.42 -4.92 19.61
CA GLN A 36 15.40 -4.41 20.55
C GLN A 36 14.02 -4.96 20.21
N GLU A 37 13.85 -6.28 20.38
CA GLU A 37 12.61 -6.98 20.07
C GLU A 37 11.37 -6.24 20.60
N HIS A 38 10.32 -6.18 19.77
CA HIS A 38 9.05 -5.48 20.00
C HIS A 38 9.09 -3.94 20.06
N THR A 39 10.26 -3.32 19.88
CA THR A 39 10.34 -1.87 19.73
C THR A 39 9.67 -1.45 18.43
N ARG A 40 8.76 -0.46 18.49
CA ARG A 40 8.07 0.04 17.30
C ARG A 40 8.97 1.01 16.52
N PRO A 41 8.95 0.97 15.17
CA PRO A 41 9.73 1.88 14.33
C PRO A 41 9.06 3.26 14.24
N VAL A 42 9.01 3.99 15.36
CA VAL A 42 8.26 5.27 15.48
C VAL A 42 8.66 6.28 14.42
N LYS A 43 9.96 6.46 14.19
CA LYS A 43 10.50 7.39 13.18
C LYS A 43 9.98 7.10 11.76
N PHE A 44 9.94 5.82 11.39
CA PHE A 44 9.39 5.41 10.10
C PHE A 44 7.89 5.70 10.03
N ILE A 45 7.14 5.32 11.07
CA ILE A 45 5.69 5.53 11.16
C ILE A 45 5.34 7.01 11.02
N GLU A 46 6.01 7.88 11.79
CA GLU A 46 5.78 9.33 11.77
C GLU A 46 6.06 9.95 10.40
N MET A 47 7.11 9.47 9.72
CA MET A 47 7.49 9.95 8.39
C MET A 47 6.43 9.62 7.34
N ILE A 48 5.90 8.39 7.32
CA ILE A 48 4.97 7.95 6.27
C ILE A 48 3.50 8.26 6.59
N TRP A 49 3.18 8.51 7.87
CA TRP A 49 1.81 8.71 8.33
C TRP A 49 1.01 9.76 7.55
N PRO A 50 1.55 10.96 7.23
CA PRO A 50 0.79 11.96 6.47
C PRO A 50 0.38 11.46 5.09
N GLN A 51 1.29 10.77 4.40
CA GLN A 51 1.04 10.23 3.06
C GLN A 51 0.04 9.07 3.10
N MET A 52 0.17 8.15 4.06
CA MET A 52 -0.75 7.04 4.22
C MET A 52 -2.16 7.52 4.55
N ARG A 53 -2.30 8.49 5.46
CA ARG A 53 -3.61 9.07 5.80
C ARG A 53 -4.28 9.71 4.57
N ALA A 54 -3.54 10.49 3.79
CA ALA A 54 -4.08 11.13 2.59
C ALA A 54 -4.57 10.09 1.56
N MET A 55 -3.83 8.99 1.42
CA MET A 55 -4.18 7.91 0.51
C MET A 55 -5.40 7.10 0.99
N GLU A 56 -5.48 6.78 2.28
CA GLU A 56 -6.65 6.11 2.88
C GLU A 56 -7.91 6.95 2.72
N LEU A 57 -7.83 8.27 2.95
CA LEU A 57 -8.97 9.17 2.76
C LEU A 57 -9.45 9.19 1.30
N ALA A 58 -8.51 9.25 0.34
CA ALA A 58 -8.85 9.18 -1.08
C ALA A 58 -9.51 7.84 -1.47
N ASN A 59 -9.02 6.73 -0.90
CA ASN A 59 -9.59 5.40 -1.12
C ASN A 59 -11.00 5.30 -0.55
N LEU A 60 -11.24 5.83 0.66
CA LEU A 60 -12.55 5.87 1.28
C LEU A 60 -13.54 6.68 0.44
N GLU A 61 -13.18 7.89 0.01
CA GLU A 61 -14.03 8.73 -0.84
C GLU A 61 -14.43 8.01 -2.14
N ALA A 62 -13.49 7.29 -2.77
CA ALA A 62 -13.76 6.50 -3.95
C ALA A 62 -14.74 5.34 -3.66
N SER A 63 -14.57 4.64 -2.54
CA SER A 63 -15.45 3.55 -2.13
C SER A 63 -16.87 4.02 -1.79
N LEU A 64 -17.03 5.15 -1.10
CA LEU A 64 -18.34 5.74 -0.81
C LEU A 64 -19.07 6.17 -2.09
N ARG A 65 -18.37 6.82 -3.03
CA ARG A 65 -18.94 7.20 -4.33
C ARG A 65 -19.43 5.99 -5.14
N ARG A 66 -18.73 4.84 -5.04
CA ARG A 66 -19.16 3.58 -5.67
C ARG A 66 -20.39 3.00 -4.99
N ALA A 67 -20.40 2.94 -3.66
CA ALA A 67 -21.52 2.39 -2.89
C ALA A 67 -22.84 3.15 -3.15
N GLN A 68 -22.77 4.47 -3.38
CA GLN A 68 -23.93 5.31 -3.72
C GLN A 68 -24.50 5.06 -5.13
N ARG A 69 -23.74 4.45 -6.04
CA ARG A 69 -24.14 4.23 -7.45
C ARG A 69 -24.90 2.93 -7.69
N ASN A 70 -25.35 2.21 -6.65
CA ASN A 70 -26.11 0.96 -6.73
C ASN A 70 -25.46 -0.14 -7.59
N GLY A 71 -24.14 -0.28 -7.52
CA GLY A 71 -23.41 -1.39 -8.13
C GLY A 71 -22.61 -2.14 -7.08
N HIS A 72 -23.09 -3.31 -6.66
CA HIS A 72 -22.29 -4.29 -5.92
C HIS A 72 -21.38 -5.04 -6.89
N GLU A 73 -20.56 -4.31 -7.65
CA GLU A 73 -19.48 -4.92 -8.42
C GLU A 73 -18.31 -5.18 -7.47
N PRO A 74 -17.79 -6.42 -7.40
CA PRO A 74 -16.65 -6.72 -6.56
C PRO A 74 -15.45 -5.88 -6.98
N THR A 75 -14.89 -5.15 -6.00
CA THR A 75 -13.65 -4.41 -6.17
C THR A 75 -12.54 -5.36 -6.60
N PRO A 76 -11.78 -5.05 -7.67
CA PRO A 76 -10.39 -5.52 -7.74
C PRO A 76 -9.72 -5.06 -6.44
N VAL A 77 -8.94 -5.93 -5.81
CA VAL A 77 -8.16 -5.59 -4.62
C VAL A 77 -7.33 -4.37 -5.01
N ALA A 78 -7.77 -3.18 -4.59
CA ALA A 78 -7.00 -1.98 -4.82
C ALA A 78 -5.79 -2.16 -3.91
N ALA A 79 -4.69 -2.61 -4.51
CA ALA A 79 -3.36 -2.42 -3.95
C ALA A 79 -3.31 -0.98 -3.44
N ALA A 80 -2.70 -0.78 -2.29
CA ALA A 80 -2.59 0.49 -1.58
C ALA A 80 -1.76 1.54 -2.36
N HIS A 81 -1.94 1.65 -3.67
CA HIS A 81 -1.29 2.57 -4.58
C HIS A 81 -2.36 3.04 -5.57
N GLY A 82 -2.90 4.23 -5.29
CA GLY A 82 -3.84 4.91 -6.16
C GLY A 82 -3.24 5.11 -7.54
N ASN A 83 -3.72 4.33 -8.51
CA ASN A 83 -3.88 4.78 -9.89
C ASN A 83 -4.81 3.81 -10.60
N GLU A 84 -6.05 4.25 -10.84
CA GLU A 84 -6.91 3.63 -11.86
C GLU A 84 -6.32 3.93 -13.24
N ALA A 85 -5.27 3.20 -13.60
CA ALA A 85 -4.80 3.16 -14.98
C ALA A 85 -5.86 2.42 -15.80
N LYS A 86 -6.66 3.18 -16.56
CA LYS A 86 -7.49 2.64 -17.65
C LYS A 86 -6.57 1.87 -18.60
N GLY A 87 -6.58 0.54 -18.48
CA GLY A 87 -5.70 -0.40 -19.19
C GLY A 87 -4.71 -1.20 -18.31
N GLY A 88 -4.69 -0.99 -16.98
CA GLY A 88 -3.58 -1.35 -16.09
C GLY A 88 -3.84 -2.41 -15.02
N ALA A 89 -4.84 -3.27 -15.16
CA ALA A 89 -5.04 -4.40 -14.23
C ALA A 89 -3.81 -5.34 -14.19
N ASP A 90 -3.09 -5.46 -15.31
CA ASP A 90 -1.95 -6.37 -15.46
C ASP A 90 -0.67 -5.89 -14.74
N LEU A 91 -0.48 -4.57 -14.64
CA LEU A 91 0.70 -3.99 -13.98
C LEU A 91 0.48 -3.69 -12.50
N ALA A 92 -0.77 -3.53 -12.04
CA ALA A 92 -1.05 -3.19 -10.65
C ALA A 92 -0.54 -4.25 -9.66
N ASN A 93 -0.79 -5.53 -9.98
CA ASN A 93 -0.29 -6.64 -9.16
C ASN A 93 1.23 -6.76 -9.21
N LEU A 94 1.84 -6.55 -10.40
CA LEU A 94 3.30 -6.57 -10.55
C LEU A 94 3.96 -5.43 -9.75
N LEU A 95 3.38 -4.22 -9.81
CA LEU A 95 3.84 -3.10 -9.02
C LEU A 95 3.75 -3.41 -7.53
N LEU A 96 2.61 -3.93 -7.07
CA LEU A 96 2.43 -4.31 -5.67
C LEU A 96 3.51 -5.30 -5.21
N ILE A 97 3.76 -6.36 -5.99
CA ILE A 97 4.77 -7.37 -5.68
C ILE A 97 6.15 -6.72 -5.51
N HIS A 98 6.57 -5.90 -6.48
CA HIS A 98 7.88 -5.26 -6.40
C HIS A 98 7.99 -4.21 -5.28
N MET A 99 6.90 -3.51 -4.95
CA MET A 99 6.89 -2.59 -3.81
C MET A 99 7.04 -3.35 -2.49
N ILE A 100 6.35 -4.48 -2.32
CA ILE A 100 6.51 -5.35 -1.14
C ILE A 100 7.92 -5.91 -1.06
N GLU A 101 8.47 -6.39 -2.18
CA GLU A 101 9.85 -6.89 -2.27
C GLU A 101 10.85 -5.83 -1.80
N MET A 102 10.75 -4.61 -2.33
CA MET A 102 11.66 -3.52 -2.01
C MET A 102 11.55 -3.03 -0.57
N LEU A 103 10.33 -2.95 -0.02
CA LEU A 103 10.11 -2.62 1.39
C LEU A 103 10.65 -3.74 2.30
N SER A 104 10.43 -5.00 1.92
CA SER A 104 10.95 -6.17 2.66
C SER A 104 12.47 -6.24 2.63
N TRP A 105 13.11 -5.80 1.53
CA TRP A 105 14.56 -5.64 1.46
C TRP A 105 15.09 -4.54 2.39
N GLY A 106 14.28 -3.50 2.63
CA GLY A 106 14.54 -2.50 3.66
C GLY A 106 14.53 -3.13 5.05
N ASP A 107 13.36 -3.63 5.46
CA ASP A 107 13.14 -4.42 6.67
C ASP A 107 11.67 -4.89 6.71
N ALA A 108 11.43 -6.20 6.83
CA ALA A 108 10.08 -6.76 6.82
C ALA A 108 9.26 -6.39 8.07
N GLY A 109 9.90 -6.29 9.25
CA GLY A 109 9.23 -5.91 10.50
C GLY A 109 8.80 -4.44 10.48
N ILE A 110 9.65 -3.55 9.96
CA ILE A 110 9.31 -2.14 9.75
C ILE A 110 8.20 -2.00 8.71
N TYR A 111 8.30 -2.71 7.58
CA TYR A 111 7.26 -2.73 6.55
C TYR A 111 5.88 -3.14 7.10
N LEU A 112 5.82 -4.18 7.92
CA LEU A 112 4.56 -4.63 8.55
C LEU A 112 4.00 -3.63 9.57
N CYS A 113 4.78 -2.61 9.95
CA CYS A 113 4.33 -1.51 10.80
C CYS A 113 3.80 -0.30 10.00
N ILE A 114 3.66 -0.37 8.67
CA ILE A 114 3.04 0.70 7.89
C ILE A 114 1.64 1.00 8.46
N PRO A 115 1.34 2.25 8.84
CA PRO A 115 0.09 2.63 9.47
C PRO A 115 -1.01 2.84 8.42
N ALA A 116 -1.46 1.75 7.80
CA ALA A 116 -2.52 1.71 6.79
C ALA A 116 -3.58 0.67 7.15
N SER A 117 -4.76 0.73 6.52
CA SER A 117 -5.85 -0.20 6.79
C SER A 117 -5.56 -1.62 6.26
N ALA A 118 -4.70 -1.71 5.23
CA ALA A 118 -4.16 -2.95 4.66
C ALA A 118 -5.25 -4.01 4.40
N LEU A 119 -5.00 -5.28 4.77
CA LEU A 119 -5.93 -6.39 4.52
C LEU A 119 -7.27 -6.22 5.25
N ALA A 120 -7.27 -5.64 6.44
CA ALA A 120 -8.51 -5.37 7.18
C ALA A 120 -9.37 -4.33 6.44
N GLY A 121 -8.74 -3.25 5.96
CA GLY A 121 -9.39 -2.25 5.14
C GLY A 121 -9.87 -2.77 3.81
N ALA A 122 -9.11 -3.66 3.16
CA ALA A 122 -9.52 -4.32 1.93
C ALA A 122 -10.78 -5.17 2.12
N ALA A 123 -10.85 -5.93 3.22
CA ALA A 123 -12.04 -6.72 3.55
C ALA A 123 -13.26 -5.82 3.77
N ILE A 124 -13.11 -4.72 4.52
CA ILE A 124 -14.21 -3.77 4.77
C ILE A 124 -14.62 -3.06 3.47
N ASN A 125 -13.67 -2.64 2.63
CA ASN A 125 -13.97 -2.05 1.33
C ASN A 125 -14.73 -2.99 0.39
N ALA A 126 -14.45 -4.29 0.44
CA ALA A 126 -15.04 -5.26 -0.47
C ALA A 126 -16.51 -5.58 -0.16
N VAL A 127 -16.91 -5.57 1.12
CA VAL A 127 -18.25 -6.02 1.53
C VAL A 127 -19.02 -5.04 2.41
N GLY A 128 -18.39 -3.93 2.81
CA GLY A 128 -18.95 -2.99 3.78
C GLY A 128 -20.11 -2.16 3.23
N THR A 129 -21.11 -1.90 4.08
CA THR A 129 -22.15 -0.89 3.79
C THR A 129 -21.55 0.52 3.83
N PRO A 130 -22.20 1.54 3.23
CA PRO A 130 -21.73 2.92 3.33
C PRO A 130 -21.45 3.38 4.76
N GLU A 131 -22.29 2.99 5.72
CA GLU A 131 -22.13 3.32 7.14
C GLU A 131 -20.92 2.60 7.77
N GLN A 132 -20.62 1.37 7.33
CA GLN A 132 -19.46 0.61 7.80
C GLN A 132 -18.16 1.18 7.22
N LEU A 133 -18.15 1.57 5.94
CA LEU A 133 -17.01 2.26 5.32
C LEU A 133 -16.67 3.54 6.10
N GLU A 134 -17.68 4.37 6.35
CA GLU A 134 -17.53 5.63 7.09
C GLU A 134 -17.05 5.42 8.53
N ARG A 135 -17.56 4.38 9.21
CA ARG A 135 -17.21 4.10 10.61
C ARG A 135 -15.80 3.57 10.79
N PHE A 136 -15.31 2.74 9.87
CA PHE A 136 -14.10 1.95 10.09
C PHE A 136 -12.89 2.42 9.27
N LEU A 137 -13.07 3.21 8.22
CA LEU A 137 -11.99 3.60 7.30
C LEU A 137 -11.72 5.11 7.23
N ARG A 138 -12.41 5.92 8.04
CA ARG A 138 -12.22 7.37 8.13
C ARG A 138 -11.23 7.75 9.22
#